data_AF-M1EZQ1-F1
#
_entry.id   AF-M1EZQ1-F1
#
_cell.length_a   1.000
_cell.length_b   1.000
_cell.length_c   1.000
_cell.angle_alpha   90.00
_cell.angle_beta   90.00
_cell.angle_gamma   90.00
#
_symmetry.space_group_name_H-M   'P 1'
#
loop_
_entity.id
_entity.type
_entity.pdbx_description
1 polymer ?
#
loop_
_entity_poly.entity_id
_entity_poly.type
_entity_poly.pdbx_seq_one_letter_code
_entity_poly.pdbx_strand_id
1 'polypeptide(L)' 'MTIENTPENIKKLRKKIGLTQTECGEIFGVGLSTWQKKEAKTHNQLNLSKGEFEYLLLLAGEHPEYVLHKKAESRSPEEP' A
#
# COMPACT_ATOMS: atom_id res chain seq x y z
N MET A 1 -13.61 6.40 -9.23
CA MET A 1 -14.06 5.21 -8.47
C MET A 1 -13.38 5.27 -7.11
N THR A 2 -14.14 5.28 -6.02
CA THR A 2 -13.59 5.27 -4.66
C THR A 2 -13.34 3.82 -4.27
N ILE A 3 -12.07 3.44 -4.09
CA ILE A 3 -11.72 2.10 -3.63
C ILE A 3 -11.83 2.12 -2.10
N GLU A 4 -12.63 1.21 -1.55
CA GLU A 4 -12.86 1.16 -0.11
C GLU A 4 -11.80 0.31 0.61
N ASN A 5 -11.54 0.63 1.88
CA ASN A 5 -10.60 -0.08 2.75
C ASN A 5 -11.21 -1.41 3.25
N THR A 6 -11.40 -2.33 2.30
CA THR A 6 -11.89 -3.68 2.56
C THR A 6 -10.75 -4.68 2.41
N PRO A 7 -10.78 -5.80 3.16
CA PRO A 7 -9.77 -6.87 3.05
C PRO A 7 -9.61 -7.39 1.61
N GLU A 8 -10.70 -7.42 0.85
CA GLU A 8 -10.71 -7.83 -0.55
C GLU A 8 -9.93 -6.86 -1.44
N ASN A 9 -10.12 -5.56 -1.25
CA ASN A 9 -9.39 -4.53 -1.97
C ASN A 9 -7.92 -4.51 -1.56
N ILE A 10 -7.59 -4.65 -0.27
CA ILE A 10 -6.20 -4.73 0.22
C ILE A 10 -5.48 -5.90 -0.46
N LYS A 11 -6.11 -7.08 -0.50
CA LYS A 11 -5.57 -8.27 -1.16
C LYS A 11 -5.40 -8.08 -2.66
N LYS A 12 -6.36 -7.41 -3.31
CA LYS A 12 -6.32 -7.10 -4.74
C LYS A 12 -5.18 -6.14 -5.08
N LEU A 13 -5.04 -5.05 -4.32
CA LEU A 13 -3.98 -4.05 -4.45
C LEU A 13 -2.62 -4.69 -4.26
N ARG A 14 -2.44 -5.48 -3.19
CA ARG A 14 -1.20 -6.24 -2.94
C ARG A 14 -0.80 -7.13 -4.11
N LYS A 15 -1.74 -7.90 -4.65
CA LYS A 15 -1.49 -8.76 -5.81
C LYS A 15 -1.14 -7.95 -7.06
N LYS A 16 -1.74 -6.77 -7.23
CA LYS A 16 -1.47 -5.88 -8.37
C LYS A 16 -0.04 -5.31 -8.34
N ILE A 17 0.46 -4.94 -7.16
CA ILE A 17 1.87 -4.51 -6.98
C ILE A 17 2.86 -5.67 -6.97
N GLY A 18 2.40 -6.92 -7.02
CA GLY A 18 3.26 -8.10 -7.03
C GLY A 18 3.95 -8.38 -5.69
N LEU A 19 3.53 -7.75 -4.60
CA LEU A 19 4.16 -7.92 -3.29
C LEU A 19 3.61 -9.12 -2.53
N THR A 20 4.47 -9.77 -1.76
CA THR A 20 4.08 -10.78 -0.79
C THR A 20 3.45 -10.16 0.47
N GLN A 21 2.81 -10.98 1.29
CA GLN A 21 2.25 -10.53 2.58
C GLN A 21 3.34 -10.05 3.54
N THR A 22 4.50 -10.71 3.49
CA THR A 22 5.67 -10.36 4.32
C THR A 22 6.22 -9.00 3.92
N GLU A 23 6.46 -8.78 2.62
CA GLU A 23 6.95 -7.49 2.12
C GLU A 23 5.98 -6.35 2.42
N CYS A 24 4.67 -6.58 2.32
CA CYS A 24 3.70 -5.59 2.77
C CYS A 24 3.82 -5.33 4.27
N GLY A 25 3.93 -6.38 5.09
CA GLY A 25 4.21 -6.20 6.52
C GLY A 25 5.41 -5.29 6.76
N GLU A 26 6.52 -5.54 6.07
CA GLU A 26 7.75 -4.76 6.19
C GLU A 26 7.57 -3.30 5.74
N ILE A 27 6.93 -3.07 4.59
CA ILE A 27 6.65 -1.71 4.06
C ILE A 27 5.78 -0.90 5.02
N PHE A 28 4.80 -1.57 5.65
CA PHE A 28 3.87 -0.95 6.58
C PHE A 28 4.39 -0.97 8.03
N GLY A 29 5.57 -1.53 8.29
CA GLY A 29 6.14 -1.62 9.63
C GLY A 29 5.34 -2.51 10.59
N VAL A 30 4.55 -3.46 10.08
CA VAL A 30 3.73 -4.38 10.86
C VAL A 30 4.16 -5.83 10.65
N GLY A 31 4.03 -6.66 11.68
CA GLY A 31 4.30 -8.10 11.54
C GLY A 31 3.36 -8.79 10.54
N LEU A 32 3.84 -9.87 9.90
CA LEU A 32 3.08 -10.68 8.94
C LEU A 32 1.70 -11.08 9.47
N SER A 33 1.61 -11.52 10.72
CA SER A 33 0.35 -11.92 11.36
C SER A 33 -0.66 -10.77 11.45
N THR A 34 -0.18 -9.54 11.67
CA THR A 34 -1.02 -8.33 11.67
C THR A 34 -1.50 -8.02 10.25
N TRP A 35 -0.63 -8.15 9.25
CA TRP A 35 -1.00 -7.98 7.85
C TRP A 35 -2.05 -9.00 7.40
N GLN A 36 -1.88 -10.27 7.77
CA GLN A 36 -2.84 -11.33 7.46
C GLN A 36 -4.22 -11.06 8.06
N LYS A 37 -4.29 -10.51 9.28
CA LYS A 37 -5.56 -10.08 9.90
C LYS A 37 -6.22 -8.91 9.15
N LYS A 38 -5.43 -8.07 8.48
CA LYS A 38 -5.93 -6.98 7.63
C LYS A 38 -6.53 -7.47 6.32
N GLU A 39 -5.97 -8.54 5.75
CA GLU A 39 -6.52 -9.22 4.55
C GLU A 39 -7.62 -10.24 4.87
N ALA A 40 -7.84 -10.59 6.14
CA ALA A 40 -8.80 -11.60 6.54
C ALA A 40 -10.19 -10.99 6.83
N LYS A 41 -11.23 -11.49 6.16
CA LYS A 41 -12.63 -11.27 6.56
C LYS A 41 -12.91 -12.07 7.84
N THR A 42 -12.63 -11.51 9.00
CA THR A 42 -12.96 -12.11 10.30
C THR A 42 -13.69 -11.11 11.18
N HIS A 43 -14.39 -11.59 12.20
CA HIS A 43 -15.11 -10.73 13.15
C HIS A 43 -14.18 -9.77 13.93
N ASN A 44 -12.87 -10.09 13.99
CA ASN A 44 -11.81 -9.27 14.56
C ASN A 44 -10.89 -8.68 13.46
N GLN A 45 -11.49 -8.30 12.33
CA GLN A 45 -10.77 -7.68 11.22
C GLN A 45 -10.08 -6.40 11.68
N LEU A 46 -8.79 -6.29 11.35
CA LEU A 46 -8.05 -5.05 11.49
C LEU A 46 -8.16 -4.30 10.17
N ASN A 47 -8.72 -3.11 10.15
CA ASN A 47 -8.67 -2.27 8.96
C ASN A 47 -7.32 -1.55 8.89
N LEU A 48 -6.87 -1.23 7.68
CA LEU A 48 -5.78 -0.26 7.53
C LEU A 48 -6.28 1.09 8.02
N SER A 49 -5.42 1.87 8.66
CA SER A 49 -5.68 3.30 8.82
C SER A 49 -5.89 3.96 7.44
N LYS A 50 -6.62 5.08 7.41
CA LYS A 50 -6.85 5.84 6.18
C LYS A 50 -5.53 6.11 5.44
N GLY A 51 -4.51 6.59 6.16
CA GLY A 51 -3.20 6.89 5.57
C GLY A 51 -2.45 5.65 5.06
N GLU A 52 -2.54 4.53 5.77
CA GLU A 52 -1.92 3.27 5.29
C GLU A 52 -2.59 2.80 3.99
N PHE A 53 -3.92 2.91 3.91
CA PHE A 53 -4.64 2.52 2.72
C PHE A 53 -4.40 3.44 1.53
N GLU A 54 -4.36 4.76 1.77
CA GLU A 54 -3.95 5.74 0.76
C GLU A 54 -2.54 5.44 0.24
N TYR A 55 -1.61 5.06 1.13
CA TYR A 55 -0.27 4.64 0.72
C TYR A 55 -0.28 3.33 -0.11
N LEU A 56 -1.10 2.34 0.23
CA LEU A 56 -1.26 1.12 -0.57
C LEU A 56 -1.81 1.43 -1.96
N LEU A 57 -2.80 2.33 -2.06
CA LEU A 57 -3.34 2.80 -3.33
C LEU A 57 -2.29 3.51 -4.18
N LEU A 58 -1.46 4.34 -3.54
CA LEU A 58 -0.35 5.03 -4.19
C LEU A 58 0.68 4.05 -4.76
N LEU A 59 1.08 3.04 -3.98
CA LEU A 59 1.96 1.97 -4.43
C LEU A 59 1.36 1.19 -5.61
N ALA A 60 0.04 0.96 -5.59
CA ALA A 60 -0.68 0.27 -6.65
C ALA A 60 -1.02 1.15 -7.88
N GLY A 61 -0.76 2.46 -7.82
CA GLY A 61 -1.15 3.40 -8.87
C GLY A 61 -2.67 3.53 -9.05
N GLU A 62 -3.44 3.24 -8.00
CA GLU A 62 -4.92 3.22 -7.98
C GLU A 62 -5.50 4.37 -7.14
N HIS A 63 -4.64 5.26 -6.63
CA HIS A 63 -5.08 6.39 -5.84
C HIS A 63 -5.79 7.43 -6.74
N PRO A 64 -7.01 7.89 -6.37
CA PRO A 64 -7.81 8.75 -7.25
C PRO A 64 -7.23 10.15 -7.47
N GLU A 65 -6.50 10.69 -6.49
CA GLU A 65 -6.00 12.08 -6.50
C GLU A 65 -4.49 12.22 -6.69
N TYR A 66 -3.71 11.16 -6.47
CA TYR A 66 -2.26 11.24 -6.32
C TYR A 66 -1.59 10.05 -6.99
N VAL A 67 -0.35 10.21 -7.45
CA VAL A 67 0.44 9.13 -8.06
C VAL A 67 1.83 9.13 -7.44
N LEU A 68 2.32 7.95 -7.07
CA LEU A 68 3.66 7.79 -6.51
C LEU A 68 4.70 7.79 -7.63
N HIS A 69 5.63 8.73 -7.58
CA HIS A 69 6.79 8.78 -8.47
C HIS A 69 8.07 8.48 -7.68
N LYS A 70 8.97 7.67 -8.28
CA LYS A 70 10.32 7.51 -7.73
C LYS A 70 10.96 8.90 -7.69
N LYS A 71 11.51 9.28 -6.54
CA LYS A 71 12.30 10.51 -6.43
C LYS A 71 13.40 10.42 -7.48
N ALA A 72 13.42 11.36 -8.43
CA ALA A 72 14.53 11.45 -9.37
C ALA A 72 15.81 11.55 -8.53
N GLU A 73 16.78 10.67 -8.80
CA GLU A 73 18.14 10.91 -8.31
C GLU A 73 18.47 12.32 -8.76
N SER A 74 18.58 13.24 -7.81
CA SER A 74 19.03 14.59 -8.06
C SER A 74 20.46 14.49 -8.58
N ARG A 75 20.59 14.28 -9.90
CA ARG A 75 21.75 14.76 -10.62
C ARG A 75 21.61 16.27 -10.54
N SER A 76 22.27 16.86 -9.55
CA SER A 76 22.52 18.29 -9.53
C SER A 76 22.96 18.68 -10.94
N PRO A 77 22.31 19.65 -11.59
CA PRO A 77 22.93 20.28 -12.75
C PRO A 77 24.20 20.93 -12.22
N GLU A 78 25.35 20.36 -12.57
CA GLU A 78 26.62 21.07 -12.54
C GLU A 78 26.41 22.28 -13.47
N GLU A 79 26.31 23.47 -12.88
CA GLU A 79 26.17 24.71 -13.63
C GLU A 79 27.46 24.99 -14.43
N PRO A 80 27.35 25.47 -15.68
CA PRO A 80 28.48 25.73 -16.58
C PRO A 80 29.32 26.96 -16.23
#